data_AF-M2QDQ1-F1
#
_entry.id   AF-M2QDQ1-F1
#
_cell.length_a   1.000
_cell.length_b   1.000
_cell.length_c   1.000
_cell.angle_alpha   90.00
_cell.angle_beta   90.00
_cell.angle_gamma   90.00
#
_symmetry.space_group_name_H-M   'P 1'
#
loop_
_entity.id
_entity.type
_entity.pdbx_description
1 polymer ?
#
loop_
_entity_poly.entity_id
_entity_poly.type
_entity_poly.pdbx_seq_one_letter_code
_entity_poly.pdbx_strand_id
1 'polypeptide(L)'
;MWQRVPIDALIDLVTEVFTAHDLPWSRARMAAEALCHGDLTGTPESGVAELTRLHLPMLVNGLVRPRAEPLMIADRGAAALIDYRRAPGLWAVGDAMDRAVSRAGRYGVGLMSVRGVGPFGRAGHHAARALPHTMIGLVMAAGGERGTAANPLGMAAPAGAYPEFVLDMDTLADVDSSAVAGFALLVEIFAGVLSGVGDHDHDTGLMVMAIAPTTLRSADGFYKAASALFGSLLGWEGGNPVRYPGWREAQYLEQCQALGVPLNEPVHRELEDLAKALRLAPLQGR
;
A
#
# COMPACT_ATOMS: atom_id res chain seq x y z
N MET A 1 -25.36 13.26 2.87
CA MET A 1 -25.86 11.88 3.06
C MET A 1 -24.75 10.94 2.58
N TRP A 2 -24.57 9.76 3.16
CA TRP A 2 -23.58 8.80 2.67
C TRP A 2 -24.24 7.88 1.65
N GLN A 3 -23.56 7.59 0.54
CA GLN A 3 -24.00 6.62 -0.45
C GLN A 3 -23.16 5.35 -0.31
N ARG A 4 -23.78 4.18 -0.45
CA ARG A 4 -23.06 2.90 -0.41
C ARG A 4 -22.91 2.36 -1.81
N VAL A 5 -21.68 2.01 -2.16
CA VAL A 5 -21.30 1.55 -3.50
C VAL A 5 -20.68 0.15 -3.40
N PRO A 6 -21.05 -0.82 -4.27
CA PRO A 6 -20.37 -2.12 -4.30
C PRO A 6 -18.86 -1.96 -4.48
N ILE A 7 -18.06 -2.81 -3.80
CA ILE A 7 -16.60 -2.75 -3.87
C ILE A 7 -16.10 -2.85 -5.31
N ASP A 8 -16.58 -3.86 -6.04
CA ASP A 8 -16.14 -4.08 -7.43
C ASP A 8 -16.54 -2.93 -8.35
N ALA A 9 -17.74 -2.36 -8.17
CA ALA A 9 -18.20 -1.20 -8.94
C ALA A 9 -17.27 0.02 -8.74
N LEU A 10 -16.84 0.26 -7.51
CA LEU A 10 -15.90 1.35 -7.20
C LEU A 10 -14.54 1.10 -7.85
N ILE A 11 -13.98 -0.10 -7.67
CA ILE A 11 -12.65 -0.42 -8.21
C ILE A 11 -12.66 -0.42 -9.74
N ASP A 12 -13.72 -0.94 -10.36
CA ASP A 12 -13.84 -0.98 -11.82
C ASP A 12 -13.94 0.42 -12.42
N LEU A 13 -14.73 1.32 -11.81
CA LEU A 13 -14.76 2.71 -12.26
C LEU A 13 -13.38 3.37 -12.15
N VAL A 14 -12.71 3.23 -11.00
CA VAL A 14 -11.38 3.83 -10.79
C VAL A 14 -10.34 3.23 -11.76
N THR A 15 -10.45 1.94 -12.08
CA THR A 15 -9.62 1.27 -13.09
C THR A 15 -9.83 1.86 -14.47
N GLU A 16 -11.08 2.06 -14.88
CA GLU A 16 -11.43 2.66 -16.17
C GLU A 16 -10.97 4.12 -16.25
N VAL A 17 -11.11 4.88 -15.17
CA VAL A 17 -10.57 6.25 -15.07
C VAL A 17 -9.06 6.25 -15.30
N PHE A 18 -8.30 5.41 -14.60
CA PHE A 18 -6.84 5.31 -14.82
C PHE A 18 -6.48 4.86 -16.23
N THR A 19 -7.26 3.93 -16.80
CA THR A 19 -7.06 3.46 -18.18
C THR A 19 -7.30 4.58 -19.19
N ALA A 20 -8.32 5.43 -18.97
CA ALA A 20 -8.57 6.63 -19.76
C ALA A 20 -7.43 7.67 -19.68
N HIS A 21 -6.57 7.57 -18.65
CA HIS A 21 -5.34 8.35 -18.47
C HIS A 21 -4.08 7.56 -18.85
N ASP A 22 -4.19 6.66 -19.82
CA ASP A 22 -3.11 5.91 -20.47
C ASP A 22 -2.40 4.83 -19.63
N LEU A 23 -2.86 4.53 -18.40
CA LEU A 23 -2.31 3.40 -17.65
C LEU A 23 -2.72 2.09 -18.34
N PRO A 24 -1.80 1.13 -18.56
CA PRO A 24 -2.16 -0.22 -18.99
C PRO A 24 -3.15 -0.85 -18.01
N TRP A 25 -4.17 -1.54 -18.53
CA TRP A 25 -5.30 -2.04 -17.71
C TRP A 25 -4.87 -2.81 -16.45
N SER A 26 -3.87 -3.69 -16.55
CA SER A 26 -3.38 -4.46 -15.38
C SER A 26 -2.77 -3.57 -14.29
N ARG A 27 -2.03 -2.53 -14.68
CA ARG A 27 -1.46 -1.53 -13.77
C ARG A 27 -2.55 -0.60 -13.24
N ALA A 28 -3.54 -0.25 -14.06
CA ALA A 28 -4.69 0.53 -13.66
C ALA A 28 -5.52 -0.21 -12.60
N ARG A 29 -5.76 -1.52 -12.76
CA ARG A 29 -6.50 -2.33 -11.78
C ARG A 29 -5.78 -2.42 -10.45
N MET A 30 -4.47 -2.67 -10.48
CA MET A 30 -3.64 -2.67 -9.27
C MET A 30 -3.64 -1.29 -8.58
N ALA A 31 -3.55 -0.21 -9.36
CA ALA A 31 -3.60 1.14 -8.81
C ALA A 31 -4.96 1.47 -8.18
N ALA A 32 -6.06 1.03 -8.82
CA ALA A 32 -7.40 1.20 -8.31
C ALA A 32 -7.62 0.43 -6.99
N GLU A 33 -7.13 -0.80 -6.89
CA GLU A 33 -7.17 -1.58 -5.64
C GLU A 33 -6.43 -0.87 -4.50
N ALA A 34 -5.22 -0.39 -4.78
CA ALA A 34 -4.41 0.31 -3.78
C ALA A 34 -5.07 1.62 -3.33
N LEU A 35 -5.67 2.37 -4.24
CA LEU A 35 -6.35 3.62 -3.92
C LEU A 35 -7.63 3.37 -3.13
N CYS A 36 -8.49 2.46 -3.61
CA CYS A 36 -9.75 2.15 -2.93
C CYS A 36 -9.51 1.50 -1.56
N HIS A 37 -8.33 0.91 -1.32
CA HIS A 37 -8.01 0.31 -0.03
C HIS A 37 -8.22 1.28 1.14
N GLY A 38 -7.92 2.58 0.96
CA GLY A 38 -8.15 3.60 1.98
C GLY A 38 -9.61 3.66 2.42
N ASP A 39 -10.55 3.67 1.48
CA ASP A 39 -11.98 3.63 1.80
C ASP A 39 -12.40 2.28 2.39
N LEU A 40 -11.81 1.18 1.92
CA LEU A 40 -12.13 -0.18 2.36
C LEU A 40 -11.64 -0.52 3.77
N THR A 41 -10.74 0.27 4.34
CA THR A 41 -10.20 0.07 5.69
C THR A 41 -10.52 1.21 6.65
N GLY A 42 -11.32 2.18 6.23
CA GLY A 42 -11.83 3.26 7.09
C GLY A 42 -10.94 4.50 7.17
N THR A 43 -10.03 4.69 6.20
CA THR A 43 -9.17 5.86 6.03
C THR A 43 -9.47 6.58 4.70
N PRO A 44 -10.70 7.12 4.51
CA PRO A 44 -11.15 7.67 3.23
C PRO A 44 -10.35 8.89 2.75
N GLU A 45 -9.62 9.57 3.63
CA GLU A 45 -8.69 10.65 3.29
C GLU A 45 -7.51 10.19 2.42
N SER A 46 -7.13 8.92 2.53
CA SER A 46 -6.13 8.24 1.69
C SER A 46 -6.79 7.27 0.70
N GLY A 47 -8.07 7.50 0.41
CA GLY A 47 -8.92 6.70 -0.46
C GLY A 47 -9.17 7.36 -1.83
N VAL A 48 -10.30 7.05 -2.46
CA VAL A 48 -10.69 7.57 -3.78
C VAL A 48 -10.82 9.09 -3.84
N ALA A 49 -10.92 9.78 -2.69
CA ALA A 49 -10.86 11.24 -2.63
C ALA A 49 -9.52 11.81 -3.17
N GLU A 50 -8.43 11.03 -3.12
CA GLU A 50 -7.13 11.43 -3.68
C GLU A 50 -7.05 11.25 -5.20
N LEU A 51 -8.02 10.56 -5.82
CA LEU A 51 -8.03 10.32 -7.27
C LEU A 51 -7.94 11.64 -8.03
N THR A 52 -8.87 12.54 -7.79
CA THR A 52 -8.97 13.85 -8.47
C THR A 52 -8.10 14.91 -7.82
N ARG A 53 -7.83 14.79 -6.51
CA ARG A 53 -7.04 15.78 -5.76
C ARG A 53 -5.54 15.64 -5.96
N LEU A 54 -5.05 14.42 -6.21
CA LEU A 54 -3.62 14.11 -6.24
C LEU A 54 -3.23 13.33 -7.50
N HIS A 55 -3.81 12.14 -7.69
CA HIS A 55 -3.30 11.20 -8.70
C HIS A 55 -3.53 11.68 -10.14
N LEU A 56 -4.74 12.11 -10.49
CA LEU A 56 -5.03 12.64 -11.82
C LEU A 56 -4.26 13.93 -12.13
N PRO A 57 -4.20 14.94 -11.24
CA PRO A 57 -3.35 16.10 -11.44
C PRO A 57 -1.89 15.76 -11.74
N MET A 58 -1.30 14.79 -11.01
CA MET A 58 0.08 14.35 -11.23
C MET A 58 0.30 13.62 -12.56
N LEU A 59 -0.73 12.94 -13.07
CA LEU A 59 -0.69 12.35 -14.43
C LEU A 59 -0.78 13.46 -15.49
N VAL A 60 -1.72 14.39 -15.33
CA VAL A 60 -1.98 15.47 -16.29
C VAL A 60 -0.80 16.43 -16.41
N ASN A 61 -0.15 16.79 -15.30
CA ASN A 61 1.00 17.69 -15.32
C ASN A 61 2.33 16.96 -15.65
N GLY A 62 2.29 15.66 -15.91
CA GLY A 62 3.46 14.84 -16.25
C GLY A 62 4.42 14.61 -15.09
N LEU A 63 4.00 14.86 -13.83
CA LEU A 63 4.79 14.54 -12.65
C LEU A 63 4.97 13.03 -12.48
N VAL A 64 3.94 12.27 -12.87
CA VAL A 64 3.90 10.81 -12.93
C VAL A 64 3.65 10.38 -14.38
N ARG A 65 4.29 9.29 -14.79
CA ARG A 65 4.24 8.75 -16.15
C ARG A 65 3.38 7.48 -16.20
N PRO A 66 2.20 7.50 -16.83
CA PRO A 66 1.25 6.37 -16.80
C PRO A 66 1.80 5.09 -17.43
N ARG A 67 2.68 5.24 -18.43
CA ARG A 67 3.36 4.14 -19.14
C ARG A 67 4.83 4.02 -18.78
N ALA A 68 5.22 4.40 -17.55
CA ALA A 68 6.58 4.21 -17.10
C ALA A 68 6.95 2.72 -17.10
N GLU A 69 8.10 2.39 -17.70
CA GLU A 69 8.61 1.02 -17.74
C GLU A 69 9.76 0.87 -16.74
N PRO A 70 9.65 -0.04 -15.75
CA PRO A 70 10.68 -0.22 -14.74
C PRO A 70 12.02 -0.66 -15.34
N LEU A 71 13.11 -0.12 -14.81
CA LEU A 71 14.48 -0.48 -15.18
C LEU A 71 15.19 -1.11 -13.98
N MET A 72 15.61 -2.36 -14.14
CA MET A 72 16.45 -3.03 -13.14
C MET A 72 17.87 -2.45 -13.21
N ILE A 73 18.30 -1.78 -12.15
CA ILE A 73 19.63 -1.15 -12.06
C ILE A 73 20.66 -2.17 -11.54
N ALA A 74 20.26 -2.97 -10.56
CA ALA A 74 21.08 -4.05 -10.03
C ALA A 74 20.22 -5.25 -9.61
N ASP A 75 20.67 -6.45 -9.94
CA ASP A 75 20.04 -7.70 -9.49
C ASP A 75 21.11 -8.60 -8.86
N ARG A 76 20.92 -8.94 -7.58
CA ARG A 76 21.84 -9.75 -6.77
C ARG A 76 21.12 -10.94 -6.13
N GLY A 77 20.11 -11.48 -6.80
CA GLY A 77 19.39 -12.67 -6.32
C GLY A 77 18.37 -12.32 -5.24
N ALA A 78 18.74 -12.38 -3.97
CA ALA A 78 17.83 -12.03 -2.87
C ALA A 78 17.54 -10.53 -2.79
N ALA A 79 18.43 -9.68 -3.34
CA ALA A 79 18.30 -8.23 -3.32
C ALA A 79 18.40 -7.63 -4.72
N ALA A 80 17.68 -6.54 -4.97
CA ALA A 80 17.75 -5.79 -6.22
C ALA A 80 17.47 -4.29 -6.03
N LEU A 81 17.98 -3.46 -6.95
CA LEU A 81 17.65 -2.03 -7.09
C LEU A 81 16.90 -1.84 -8.41
N ILE A 82 15.72 -1.24 -8.33
CA ILE A 82 14.86 -0.96 -9.48
C ILE A 82 14.42 0.50 -9.51
N ASP A 83 14.42 1.07 -10.70
CA ASP A 83 13.96 2.43 -10.98
C ASP A 83 12.65 2.35 -11.77
N TYR A 84 11.55 2.82 -11.18
CA TYR A 84 10.24 2.82 -11.81
C TYR A 84 9.99 4.04 -12.72
N ARG A 85 10.97 4.94 -12.86
CA ARG A 85 11.01 6.01 -13.86
C ARG A 85 9.77 6.91 -13.81
N ARG A 86 9.38 7.29 -12.59
CA ARG A 86 8.22 8.12 -12.23
C ARG A 86 6.89 7.43 -12.47
N ALA A 87 6.80 6.14 -12.16
CA ALA A 87 5.54 5.41 -12.23
C ALA A 87 4.54 5.87 -11.16
N PRO A 88 3.23 5.71 -11.40
CA PRO A 88 2.23 5.78 -10.34
C PRO A 88 2.55 4.77 -9.24
N GLY A 89 2.75 5.26 -8.02
CA GLY A 89 3.14 4.42 -6.89
C GLY A 89 2.09 3.39 -6.50
N LEU A 90 0.82 3.71 -6.74
CA LEU A 90 -0.32 2.85 -6.49
C LEU A 90 -0.19 1.44 -7.13
N TRP A 91 0.54 1.31 -8.25
CA TRP A 91 0.87 -0.01 -8.80
C TRP A 91 2.36 -0.37 -8.66
N ALA A 92 3.26 0.61 -8.68
CA ALA A 92 4.70 0.36 -8.68
C ALA A 92 5.17 -0.33 -7.39
N VAL A 93 4.65 0.09 -6.23
CA VAL A 93 5.04 -0.50 -4.94
C VAL A 93 4.50 -1.92 -4.80
N GLY A 94 3.29 -2.18 -5.32
CA GLY A 94 2.71 -3.51 -5.37
C GLY A 94 3.50 -4.47 -6.25
N ASP A 95 3.87 -4.04 -7.46
CA ASP A 95 4.77 -4.80 -8.36
C ASP A 95 6.14 -5.07 -7.70
N ALA A 96 6.68 -4.11 -6.95
CA ALA A 96 7.91 -4.30 -6.19
C ALA A 96 7.74 -5.37 -5.09
N MET A 97 6.63 -5.37 -4.36
CA MET A 97 6.36 -6.40 -3.36
C MET A 97 6.20 -7.78 -4.00
N ASP A 98 5.51 -7.90 -5.14
CA ASP A 98 5.37 -9.18 -5.84
C ASP A 98 6.73 -9.74 -6.28
N ARG A 99 7.66 -8.86 -6.72
CA ARG A 99 9.05 -9.23 -7.02
C ARG A 99 9.79 -9.66 -5.76
N ALA A 100 9.60 -8.96 -4.64
CA ALA A 100 10.19 -9.32 -3.35
C ALA A 100 9.70 -10.70 -2.89
N VAL A 101 8.39 -10.97 -2.97
CA VAL A 101 7.78 -12.28 -2.67
C VAL A 101 8.39 -13.39 -3.52
N SER A 102 8.52 -13.17 -4.84
CA SER A 102 9.14 -14.13 -5.75
C SER A 102 10.59 -14.45 -5.37
N ARG A 103 11.36 -13.45 -4.96
CA ARG A 103 12.75 -13.63 -4.46
C ARG A 103 12.76 -14.33 -3.11
N ALA A 104 11.90 -13.95 -2.18
CA ALA A 104 11.79 -14.56 -0.86
C ALA A 104 11.43 -16.05 -0.95
N GLY A 105 10.59 -16.44 -1.89
CA GLY A 105 10.31 -17.86 -2.15
C GLY A 105 11.53 -18.68 -2.57
N ARG A 106 12.56 -18.04 -3.15
CA ARG A 106 13.80 -18.69 -3.61
C ARG A 106 14.94 -18.62 -2.61
N TYR A 107 15.07 -17.48 -1.92
CA TYR A 107 16.23 -17.16 -1.08
C TYR A 107 15.89 -17.01 0.41
N GLY A 108 14.61 -17.19 0.78
CA GLY A 108 14.07 -16.95 2.11
C GLY A 108 13.79 -15.49 2.44
N VAL A 109 14.47 -14.56 1.77
CA VAL A 109 14.22 -13.12 1.81
C VAL A 109 14.30 -12.52 0.41
N GLY A 110 13.47 -11.52 0.16
CA GLY A 110 13.52 -10.70 -1.04
C GLY A 110 13.54 -9.24 -0.64
N LEU A 111 14.58 -8.50 -1.01
CA LEU A 111 14.70 -7.07 -0.80
C LEU A 111 14.70 -6.33 -2.14
N MET A 112 13.83 -5.36 -2.27
CA MET A 112 13.76 -4.44 -3.40
C MET A 112 14.05 -3.04 -2.86
N SER A 113 15.18 -2.47 -3.26
CA SER A 113 15.41 -1.04 -3.18
C SER A 113 14.76 -0.40 -4.40
N VAL A 114 13.94 0.62 -4.18
CA VAL A 114 13.04 1.17 -5.19
C VAL A 114 13.21 2.69 -5.24
N ARG A 115 13.18 3.25 -6.44
CA ARG A 115 13.08 4.70 -6.69
C ARG A 115 12.25 4.98 -7.94
N GLY A 116 12.04 6.24 -8.28
CA GLY A 116 11.27 6.63 -9.46
C GLY A 116 9.79 6.36 -9.28
N VAL A 117 9.24 6.62 -8.09
CA VAL A 117 7.88 6.26 -7.70
C VAL A 117 7.14 7.50 -7.21
N GLY A 118 5.95 7.77 -7.77
CA GLY A 118 5.04 8.81 -7.28
C GLY A 118 4.23 8.36 -6.06
N PRO A 119 3.20 9.12 -5.65
CA PRO A 119 2.33 8.74 -4.52
C PRO A 119 1.75 7.33 -4.68
N PHE A 120 1.72 6.59 -3.58
CA PHE A 120 1.39 5.17 -3.56
C PHE A 120 0.27 4.79 -2.59
N GLY A 121 -0.37 5.77 -1.94
CA GLY A 121 -1.40 5.51 -0.94
C GLY A 121 -0.84 4.80 0.29
N ARG A 122 -1.63 3.88 0.84
CA ARG A 122 -1.38 3.19 2.11
C ARG A 122 -0.22 2.18 2.01
N ALA A 123 0.81 2.30 2.85
CA ALA A 123 1.97 1.40 2.83
C ALA A 123 1.58 -0.04 3.25
N GLY A 124 0.66 -0.15 4.20
CA GLY A 124 0.10 -1.41 4.68
C GLY A 124 -0.54 -2.25 3.57
N HIS A 125 -1.22 -1.62 2.60
CA HIS A 125 -1.80 -2.30 1.43
C HIS A 125 -0.75 -3.07 0.64
N HIS A 126 0.37 -2.40 0.33
CA HIS A 126 1.45 -2.99 -0.45
C HIS A 126 2.18 -4.06 0.34
N ALA A 127 2.38 -3.86 1.65
CA ALA A 127 2.95 -4.88 2.52
C ALA A 127 2.07 -6.14 2.57
N ALA A 128 0.75 -5.98 2.63
CA ALA A 128 -0.24 -7.05 2.69
C ALA A 128 -0.26 -7.95 1.46
N ARG A 129 0.32 -7.52 0.32
CA ARG A 129 0.48 -8.38 -0.87
C ARG A 129 1.35 -9.62 -0.62
N ALA A 130 2.15 -9.64 0.44
CA ALA A 130 2.90 -10.82 0.86
C ALA A 130 2.04 -11.91 1.52
N LEU A 131 0.88 -11.55 2.09
CA LEU A 131 0.04 -12.44 2.90
C LEU A 131 -0.53 -13.64 2.11
N PRO A 132 -1.06 -13.48 0.88
CA PRO A 132 -1.53 -14.62 0.08
C PRO A 132 -0.45 -15.67 -0.20
N HIS A 133 0.82 -15.29 -0.08
CA HIS A 133 1.98 -16.16 -0.27
C HIS A 133 2.53 -16.72 1.04
N THR A 134 1.82 -16.53 2.16
CA THR A 134 2.25 -16.94 3.51
C THR A 134 3.55 -16.26 3.97
N MET A 135 3.81 -15.06 3.44
CA MET A 135 5.04 -14.30 3.69
C MET A 135 4.78 -13.06 4.54
N ILE A 136 5.84 -12.58 5.18
CA ILE A 136 5.85 -11.29 5.90
C ILE A 136 6.27 -10.22 4.88
N GLY A 137 5.55 -9.11 4.82
CA GLY A 137 5.84 -7.96 3.97
C GLY A 137 6.22 -6.73 4.79
N LEU A 138 7.17 -5.94 4.29
CA LEU A 138 7.57 -4.66 4.87
C LEU A 138 7.77 -3.63 3.75
N VAL A 139 7.23 -2.44 3.94
CA VAL A 139 7.40 -1.27 3.06
C VAL A 139 7.81 -0.09 3.93
N MET A 140 8.91 0.54 3.58
CA MET A 140 9.34 1.82 4.13
C MET A 140 9.55 2.79 2.98
N ALA A 141 9.09 4.03 3.12
CA ALA A 141 9.31 5.06 2.11
C ALA A 141 9.94 6.31 2.72
N ALA A 142 10.78 6.98 1.93
CA ALA A 142 11.39 8.26 2.28
C ALA A 142 11.46 9.16 1.05
N GLY A 143 11.66 10.46 1.28
CA GLY A 143 11.62 11.48 0.23
C GLY A 143 10.21 12.03 -0.01
N GLY A 144 9.90 12.36 -1.26
CA GLY A 144 8.73 13.17 -1.63
C GLY A 144 9.09 14.65 -1.83
N GLU A 145 8.09 15.54 -1.81
CA GLU A 145 8.36 16.98 -1.85
C GLU A 145 9.22 17.39 -0.64
N ARG A 146 10.23 18.22 -0.89
CA ARG A 146 11.14 18.69 0.17
C ARG A 146 10.34 19.38 1.27
N GLY A 147 10.37 18.84 2.49
CA GLY A 147 9.65 19.38 3.64
C GLY A 147 8.29 18.73 3.93
N THR A 148 7.87 17.73 3.14
CA THR A 148 6.62 16.97 3.35
C THR A 148 6.85 15.49 3.63
N ALA A 149 8.08 15.09 4.01
CA ALA A 149 8.44 13.70 4.23
C ALA A 149 7.70 13.12 5.44
N ALA A 150 6.66 12.34 5.18
CA ALA A 150 5.90 11.64 6.22
C ALA A 150 6.64 10.37 6.70
N ASN A 151 7.50 9.78 5.85
CA ASN A 151 8.23 8.53 6.14
C ASN A 151 7.31 7.37 6.55
N PRO A 152 6.36 6.97 5.69
CA PRO A 152 5.40 5.95 6.04
C PRO A 152 6.03 4.57 6.15
N LEU A 153 5.45 3.74 7.02
CA LEU A 153 5.85 2.36 7.26
C LEU A 153 4.63 1.44 7.23
N GLY A 154 4.70 0.43 6.37
CA GLY A 154 3.72 -0.64 6.26
C GLY A 154 4.36 -1.99 6.60
N MET A 155 3.73 -2.79 7.43
CA MET A 155 4.16 -4.17 7.70
C MET A 155 2.97 -5.10 7.74
N ALA A 156 3.07 -6.26 7.10
CA ALA A 156 2.05 -7.29 7.17
C ALA A 156 2.67 -8.64 7.52
N ALA A 157 1.98 -9.43 8.36
CA ALA A 157 2.46 -10.74 8.77
C ALA A 157 1.31 -11.74 8.98
N PRO A 158 1.53 -13.04 8.67
CA PRO A 158 0.55 -14.06 8.98
C PRO A 158 0.27 -14.16 10.49
N ALA A 159 -0.99 -14.13 10.90
CA ALA A 159 -1.43 -14.16 12.29
C ALA A 159 -1.95 -15.54 12.76
N GLY A 160 -1.88 -16.55 11.89
CA GLY A 160 -2.32 -17.91 12.21
C GLY A 160 -3.83 -18.04 12.19
N ALA A 161 -4.45 -18.31 13.35
CA ALA A 161 -5.90 -18.51 13.46
C ALA A 161 -6.72 -17.21 13.55
N TYR A 162 -6.07 -16.04 13.46
CA TYR A 162 -6.67 -14.73 13.66
C TYR A 162 -6.54 -13.87 12.40
N PRO A 163 -7.29 -12.75 12.27
CA PRO A 163 -7.12 -11.81 11.17
C PRO A 163 -5.65 -11.39 10.97
N GLU A 164 -5.23 -11.21 9.73
CA GLU A 164 -3.81 -10.92 9.46
C GLU A 164 -3.36 -9.61 10.10
N PHE A 165 -2.11 -9.59 10.57
CA PHE A 165 -1.52 -8.37 11.12
C PHE A 165 -1.15 -7.44 9.97
N VAL A 166 -1.63 -6.19 10.03
CA VAL A 166 -1.28 -5.13 9.08
C VAL A 166 -1.08 -3.83 9.86
N LEU A 167 0.18 -3.42 9.99
CA LEU A 167 0.57 -2.11 10.49
C LEU A 167 0.70 -1.14 9.32
N ASP A 168 0.17 0.06 9.48
CA ASP A 168 0.21 1.11 8.48
C ASP A 168 0.31 2.47 9.16
N MET A 169 1.47 3.08 9.09
CA MET A 169 1.78 4.36 9.73
C MET A 169 2.14 5.38 8.66
N ASP A 170 1.40 6.49 8.61
CA ASP A 170 1.61 7.54 7.62
C ASP A 170 2.79 8.45 7.98
N THR A 171 2.91 8.81 9.26
CA THR A 171 3.98 9.67 9.74
C THR A 171 4.71 9.13 10.96
N LEU A 172 6.03 9.28 10.93
CA LEU A 172 6.91 9.11 12.09
C LEU A 172 7.38 10.45 12.66
N ALA A 173 6.89 11.59 12.15
CA ALA A 173 7.53 12.89 12.37
C ALA A 173 7.02 13.68 13.59
N ASP A 174 5.93 13.26 14.25
CA ASP A 174 5.27 14.09 15.28
C ASP A 174 5.60 13.73 16.74
N VAL A 175 6.87 13.47 17.06
CA VAL A 175 7.26 13.28 18.47
C VAL A 175 8.65 13.84 18.78
N ASP A 176 8.69 14.72 19.78
CA ASP A 176 9.89 15.27 20.43
C ASP A 176 10.57 14.19 21.30
N SER A 177 10.97 13.08 20.68
CA SER A 177 11.57 11.92 21.33
C SER A 177 12.71 11.35 20.48
N SER A 178 13.85 11.10 21.11
CA SER A 178 15.02 10.51 20.45
C SER A 178 14.75 9.13 19.84
N ALA A 179 13.79 8.37 20.40
CA ALA A 179 13.39 7.08 19.85
C ALA A 179 12.68 7.21 18.51
N VAL A 180 11.82 8.22 18.37
CA VAL A 180 11.06 8.48 17.14
C VAL A 180 11.97 9.07 16.07
N ALA A 181 12.87 9.98 16.45
CA ALA A 181 13.93 10.46 15.56
C ALA A 181 14.83 9.33 15.05
N GLY A 182 15.23 8.39 15.93
CA GLY A 182 16.00 7.22 15.53
C GLY A 182 15.26 6.32 14.53
N PHE A 183 13.95 6.17 14.70
CA PHE A 183 13.12 5.38 13.79
C PHE A 183 12.90 6.08 12.44
N ALA A 184 12.71 7.40 12.43
CA ALA A 184 12.67 8.19 11.20
C ALA A 184 13.98 8.10 10.42
N LEU A 185 15.13 8.19 11.11
CA LEU A 185 16.45 8.00 10.49
C LEU A 185 16.63 6.60 9.92
N LEU A 186 16.11 5.57 10.58
CA LEU A 186 16.12 4.20 10.05
C LEU A 186 15.39 4.14 8.70
N VAL A 187 14.21 4.76 8.60
CA VAL A 187 13.45 4.83 7.35
C VAL A 187 14.23 5.60 6.29
N GLU A 188 14.79 6.76 6.61
CA GLU A 188 15.61 7.56 5.68
C GLU A 188 16.82 6.78 5.15
N ILE A 189 17.50 6.00 6.01
CA ILE A 189 18.65 5.18 5.59
C ILE A 189 18.19 4.07 4.62
N PHE A 190 17.15 3.31 4.99
CA PHE A 190 16.73 2.16 4.19
C PHE A 190 15.99 2.56 2.91
N ALA A 191 15.16 3.59 2.95
CA ALA A 191 14.33 4.00 1.83
C ALA A 191 14.97 5.15 1.03
N GLY A 192 15.64 6.10 1.68
CA GLY A 192 16.23 7.26 1.04
C GLY A 192 17.66 7.03 0.55
N VAL A 193 18.59 6.77 1.49
CA VAL A 193 20.02 6.62 1.19
C VAL A 193 20.27 5.39 0.32
N LEU A 194 19.69 4.24 0.65
CA LEU A 194 19.93 2.99 -0.07
C LEU A 194 19.40 3.04 -1.52
N SER A 195 18.28 3.71 -1.76
CA SER A 195 17.69 3.84 -3.10
C SER A 195 18.40 4.90 -3.96
N GLY A 196 19.12 5.83 -3.32
CA GLY A 196 19.69 6.99 -3.99
C GLY A 196 18.64 8.01 -4.44
N VAL A 197 17.45 8.04 -3.82
CA VAL A 197 16.39 8.98 -4.22
C VAL A 197 16.77 10.44 -3.99
N GLY A 198 17.68 10.71 -3.05
CA GLY A 198 18.15 12.08 -2.77
C GLY A 198 18.78 12.79 -3.98
N ASP A 199 19.15 12.05 -5.03
CA ASP A 199 19.68 12.58 -6.29
C ASP A 199 18.57 13.03 -7.27
N HIS A 200 17.29 12.85 -6.93
CA HIS A 200 16.13 13.09 -7.78
C HIS A 200 15.11 14.01 -7.12
N ASP A 201 14.65 15.04 -7.86
CA ASP A 201 13.62 15.96 -7.38
C ASP A 201 12.21 15.34 -7.50
N HIS A 202 11.39 15.51 -6.46
CA HIS A 202 9.99 15.04 -6.39
C HIS A 202 9.84 13.51 -6.57
N ASP A 203 10.79 12.76 -6.02
CA ASP A 203 10.81 11.30 -6.11
C ASP A 203 10.72 10.66 -4.71
N THR A 204 10.13 9.47 -4.66
CA THR A 204 10.02 8.66 -3.45
C THR A 204 10.90 7.43 -3.57
N GLY A 205 11.78 7.27 -2.58
CA GLY A 205 12.62 6.09 -2.42
C GLY A 205 11.93 5.13 -1.47
N LEU A 206 12.01 3.82 -1.75
CA LEU A 206 11.41 2.80 -0.89
C LEU A 206 12.38 1.64 -0.64
N MET A 207 12.23 1.05 0.55
CA MET A 207 12.66 -0.31 0.80
C MET A 207 11.42 -1.19 0.89
N VAL A 208 11.32 -2.16 -0.02
CA VAL A 208 10.25 -3.17 -0.03
C VAL A 208 10.89 -4.53 0.24
N MET A 209 10.38 -5.26 1.21
CA MET A 209 10.95 -6.55 1.62
C MET A 209 9.87 -7.59 1.87
N ALA A 210 10.12 -8.81 1.41
CA ALA A 210 9.35 -9.98 1.77
C ALA A 210 10.25 -11.01 2.46
N ILE A 211 9.72 -11.70 3.47
CA ILE A 211 10.40 -12.80 4.17
C ILE A 211 9.50 -14.02 4.09
N ALA A 212 10.06 -15.16 3.65
CA ALA A 212 9.36 -16.44 3.54
C ALA A 212 9.67 -17.30 4.78
N PRO A 213 8.82 -17.29 5.83
CA PRO A 213 9.16 -17.91 7.12
C PRO A 213 9.36 -19.42 7.01
N THR A 214 8.63 -20.06 6.09
CA THR A 214 8.65 -21.50 5.83
C THR A 214 9.95 -22.01 5.21
N THR A 215 10.79 -21.10 4.69
CA THR A 215 12.14 -21.43 4.22
C THR A 215 13.17 -21.42 5.36
N LEU A 216 12.85 -20.73 6.47
CA LEU A 216 13.75 -20.53 7.62
C LEU A 216 13.42 -21.47 8.77
N ARG A 217 12.16 -21.91 8.88
CA ARG A 217 11.66 -22.85 9.89
C ARG A 217 10.42 -23.61 9.39
N SER A 218 10.01 -24.65 10.10
CA SER A 218 8.79 -25.40 9.80
C SER A 218 7.54 -24.51 9.77
N ALA A 219 6.65 -24.72 8.79
CA ALA A 219 5.39 -23.99 8.70
C ALA A 219 4.52 -24.12 9.97
N ASP A 220 4.30 -25.34 10.47
CA ASP A 220 3.54 -25.59 11.70
C ASP A 220 4.10 -24.81 12.89
N GLY A 221 5.42 -24.90 13.10
CA GLY A 221 6.09 -24.17 14.18
C GLY A 221 6.00 -22.65 14.05
N PHE A 222 5.95 -22.10 12.83
CA PHE A 222 5.75 -20.66 12.61
C PHE A 222 4.30 -20.25 12.93
N TYR A 223 3.31 -20.93 12.36
CA TYR A 223 1.89 -20.60 12.56
C TYR A 223 1.43 -20.83 13.99
N LYS A 224 1.94 -21.85 14.68
CA LYS A 224 1.69 -22.07 16.10
C LYS A 224 2.24 -20.91 16.94
N ALA A 225 3.42 -20.41 16.62
CA ALA A 225 4.02 -19.26 17.31
C ALA A 225 3.25 -17.97 17.02
N ALA A 226 2.83 -17.73 15.77
CA ALA A 226 2.01 -16.59 15.38
C ALA A 226 0.66 -16.59 16.12
N SER A 227 -0.08 -17.71 16.07
CA SER A 227 -1.34 -17.87 16.81
C SER A 227 -1.16 -17.65 18.31
N ALA A 228 -0.08 -18.16 18.91
CA ALA A 228 0.19 -17.95 20.33
C ALA A 228 0.42 -16.46 20.67
N LEU A 229 1.19 -15.75 19.85
CA LEU A 229 1.49 -14.32 20.03
C LEU A 229 0.24 -13.44 19.87
N PHE A 230 -0.48 -13.57 18.76
CA PHE A 230 -1.66 -12.73 18.51
C PHE A 230 -2.84 -13.13 19.40
N GLY A 231 -3.00 -14.42 19.69
CA GLY A 231 -4.01 -14.92 20.62
C GLY A 231 -3.79 -14.43 22.05
N SER A 232 -2.55 -14.32 22.53
CA SER A 232 -2.27 -13.84 23.88
C SER A 232 -2.66 -12.38 24.08
N LEU A 233 -2.64 -11.56 23.02
CA LEU A 233 -3.12 -10.17 23.07
C LEU A 233 -4.64 -10.11 23.24
N LEU A 234 -5.38 -10.98 22.53
CA LEU A 234 -6.84 -10.98 22.54
C LEU A 234 -7.45 -11.51 23.84
N GLY A 235 -6.73 -12.38 24.56
CA GLY A 235 -7.16 -12.96 25.83
C GLY A 235 -6.97 -12.05 27.05
N TRP A 236 -6.65 -10.77 26.88
CA TRP A 236 -6.47 -9.85 28.00
C TRP A 236 -7.81 -9.45 28.63
N GLU A 237 -8.04 -9.91 29.87
CA GLU A 237 -9.28 -9.67 30.64
C GLU A 237 -9.25 -8.37 31.47
N GLY A 238 -8.17 -7.57 31.39
CA GLY A 238 -7.92 -6.40 32.22
C GLY A 238 -8.65 -5.11 31.84
N GLY A 239 -9.59 -5.14 30.90
CA GLY A 239 -10.30 -3.94 30.44
C GLY A 239 -10.95 -4.08 29.06
N ASN A 240 -10.86 -3.03 28.22
CA ASN A 240 -11.38 -3.06 26.85
C ASN A 240 -10.70 -4.16 26.02
N PRO A 241 -11.42 -4.82 25.10
CA PRO A 241 -10.84 -5.88 24.26
C PRO A 241 -9.63 -5.33 23.50
N VAL A 242 -8.44 -5.90 23.73
CA VAL A 242 -7.25 -5.52 22.97
C VAL A 242 -7.44 -5.94 21.52
N ARG A 243 -7.04 -5.07 20.60
CA ARG A 243 -6.96 -5.33 19.17
C ARG A 243 -5.58 -4.93 18.69
N TYR A 244 -5.08 -5.62 17.67
CA TYR A 244 -3.80 -5.31 17.04
C TYR A 244 -4.02 -4.65 15.67
N PRO A 245 -3.00 -3.94 15.15
CA PRO A 245 -3.05 -3.33 13.82
C PRO A 245 -3.50 -4.32 12.72
N GLY A 246 -4.49 -3.92 11.92
CA GLY A 246 -5.10 -4.75 10.87
C GLY A 246 -6.44 -5.36 11.28
N TRP A 247 -6.73 -5.48 12.58
CA TRP A 247 -7.98 -6.07 13.05
C TRP A 247 -9.21 -5.21 12.70
N ARG A 248 -9.14 -3.90 13.00
CA ARG A 248 -10.29 -3.00 12.78
C ARG A 248 -10.53 -2.78 11.30
N GLU A 249 -9.46 -2.70 10.55
CA GLU A 249 -9.41 -2.59 9.10
C GLU A 249 -10.05 -3.83 8.45
N ALA A 250 -9.73 -5.04 8.92
CA ALA A 250 -10.38 -6.27 8.47
C ALA A 250 -11.89 -6.29 8.77
N GLN A 251 -12.30 -5.87 9.98
CA GLN A 251 -13.72 -5.75 10.32
C GLN A 251 -14.46 -4.72 9.47
N TYR A 252 -13.80 -3.60 9.14
CA TYR A 252 -14.37 -2.57 8.28
C TYR A 252 -14.51 -3.07 6.84
N LEU A 253 -13.53 -3.81 6.34
CA LEU A 253 -13.58 -4.45 5.03
C LEU A 253 -14.74 -5.46 4.95
N GLU A 254 -14.95 -6.29 5.98
CA GLU A 254 -16.12 -7.19 6.06
C GLU A 254 -17.45 -6.42 6.00
N GLN A 255 -17.54 -5.26 6.66
CA GLN A 255 -18.72 -4.40 6.58
C GLN A 255 -18.91 -3.81 5.18
N CYS A 256 -17.82 -3.39 4.52
CA CYS A 256 -17.86 -2.91 3.15
C CYS A 256 -18.29 -4.00 2.17
N GLN A 257 -17.86 -5.24 2.38
CA GLN A 257 -18.29 -6.39 1.58
C GLN A 257 -19.79 -6.67 1.75
N ALA A 258 -20.29 -6.57 2.98
CA ALA A 258 -21.69 -6.86 3.28
C ALA A 258 -22.67 -5.74 2.86
N LEU A 259 -22.24 -4.47 2.98
CA LEU A 259 -23.14 -3.32 2.88
C LEU A 259 -22.79 -2.39 1.71
N GLY A 260 -21.61 -2.52 1.11
CA GLY A 260 -21.03 -1.56 0.19
C GLY A 260 -20.18 -0.50 0.89
N VAL A 261 -19.21 0.05 0.16
CA VAL A 261 -18.28 1.10 0.58
C VAL A 261 -19.04 2.40 0.82
N PRO A 262 -18.98 2.99 2.02
CA PRO A 262 -19.64 4.25 2.30
C PRO A 262 -18.81 5.41 1.72
N LEU A 263 -19.36 6.12 0.74
CA LEU A 263 -18.79 7.34 0.19
C LEU A 263 -19.58 8.56 0.67
N ASN A 264 -18.86 9.63 1.00
CA ASN A 264 -19.51 10.90 1.29
C ASN A 264 -20.07 11.54 -0.01
N GLU A 265 -21.09 12.37 0.13
CA GLU A 265 -21.81 12.96 -1.01
C GLU A 265 -20.90 13.75 -1.97
N PRO A 266 -19.95 14.60 -1.51
CA PRO A 266 -19.02 15.28 -2.42
C PRO A 266 -18.18 14.32 -3.27
N VAL A 267 -17.56 13.31 -2.65
CA VAL A 267 -16.70 12.33 -3.35
C VAL A 267 -17.52 11.49 -4.32
N HIS A 268 -18.71 11.04 -3.90
CA HIS A 268 -19.60 10.29 -4.79
C HIS A 268 -19.97 11.11 -6.04
N ARG A 269 -20.36 12.37 -5.87
CA ARG A 269 -20.71 13.26 -6.99
C ARG A 269 -19.54 13.49 -7.92
N GLU A 270 -18.36 13.70 -7.36
CA GLU A 270 -17.13 13.91 -8.14
C GLU A 270 -16.79 12.69 -9.00
N LEU A 271 -16.97 11.47 -8.48
CA LEU A 271 -16.80 10.24 -9.27
C LEU A 271 -17.83 10.11 -10.40
N GLU A 272 -19.09 10.47 -10.14
CA GLU A 272 -20.13 10.45 -11.18
C GLU A 272 -19.88 11.49 -12.28
N ASP A 273 -19.47 12.70 -11.90
CA ASP A 273 -19.11 13.76 -12.84
C ASP A 273 -17.89 13.35 -13.69
N LEU A 274 -16.90 12.68 -13.08
CA LEU A 274 -15.73 12.14 -13.76
C LEU A 274 -16.11 11.01 -14.74
N ALA A 275 -16.95 10.07 -14.30
CA ALA A 275 -17.46 9.00 -15.17
C ALA A 275 -18.16 9.58 -16.40
N LYS A 276 -19.02 10.59 -16.19
CA LYS A 276 -19.71 11.30 -17.27
C LYS A 276 -18.75 12.03 -18.21
N ALA A 277 -17.76 12.75 -17.67
CA ALA A 277 -16.77 13.47 -18.47
C ALA A 277 -15.96 12.52 -19.38
N LEU A 278 -15.64 11.33 -18.88
CA LEU A 278 -14.90 10.29 -19.59
C LEU A 278 -15.78 9.35 -20.41
N ARG A 279 -17.10 9.53 -20.40
CA ARG A 279 -18.10 8.66 -21.06
C ARG A 279 -18.02 7.19 -20.58
N LEU A 280 -17.74 6.99 -19.31
CA LEU A 280 -17.75 5.69 -18.62
C LEU A 280 -19.13 5.42 -18.03
N ALA A 281 -19.41 4.15 -17.71
CA ALA A 281 -20.65 3.83 -17.00
C ALA A 281 -20.61 4.42 -15.57
N PRO A 282 -21.72 5.04 -15.09
CA PRO A 282 -21.81 5.65 -13.76
C PRO A 282 -21.64 4.61 -12.63
N LEU A 283 -21.46 5.06 -11.38
CA LEU A 283 -21.52 4.16 -10.22
C LEU A 283 -22.96 3.65 -10.02
N GLN A 284 -23.94 4.53 -10.21
CA GLN A 284 -25.35 4.16 -10.22
C GLN A 284 -25.70 3.28 -11.43
N GLY A 285 -25.79 1.97 -11.20
CA GLY A 285 -26.16 0.99 -12.23
C GLY A 285 -25.09 -0.05 -12.54
N ARG A 286 -23.96 -0.01 -11.83
CA ARG A 286 -22.98 -1.11 -11.74
C ARG A 286 -23.34 -2.09 -10.62
#